data_AF-A0A5B0RGL2-F1
#
_entry.id   AF-A0A5B0RGL2-F1
#
_cell.length_a   1.000
_cell.length_b   1.000
_cell.length_c   1.000
_cell.angle_alpha   90.00
_cell.angle_beta   90.00
_cell.angle_gamma   90.00
#
_symmetry.space_group_name_H-M   'P 1'
#
loop_
_entity.id
_entity.type
_entity.pdbx_description
1 polymer ?
#
loop_
_entity_poly.entity_id
_entity_poly.type
_entity_poly.pdbx_seq_one_letter_code
_entity_poly.pdbx_strand_id
1 'polypeptide(L)'
;MYDLIKKELIDLPSASSPSAITTASLVDSSERVDDLLPRLKLELQKLMYKDVPDLVEHLFQHHHVNFAEILQPHKSFIKQKYEERIDDTSEPSMLAWITPLVENCLTWLKEAGLNEQLSRAWVCPEQYLIGVQGRRKLDCAIVSQSFWRSNHFEDVLVPVELKKNGSDDRDANICLAKYVYEVFIAQPSRSYVIGLTLCGTSMRLWQFDRSGAIGSESFDIKKDEDNFSKFLAIILFLLTSSKQVLGFDSSFIDIAGQASTATRESPIIQIGTEPNRQELIIDRLIFRAHSICGRGTTCWQAHLSGDERTKFVVKDSWQPAHRTEEGVMLREVTEKNIPHMARYYHHEDVQVANQIVDIESHVRAGIIFRNGQTIETTSESVNSNHSDEFTNRFHRRLILKDVGEPIWKVDSPVRLLEALEGCIKGHQALLRAGYLHRDISISNLMINYQNDLNRKSFLIDLDVAIPYPTSNDQARSARAGTKVFMSINLLAQEHGHSFVDDLESFFWVLIWICIHYPKGDRTRSNLTGWNELDLETLKHTKRDLLAHPDELTDKFTQLYKESKPLITCVHEFAKIMGHDYVREEESETLYYQILDILQQAQKKLIEEQKLNNHKCK
;
A
#
# COMPACT_ATOMS: atom_id res chain seq x y z
N MET A 1 -20.37 8.79 -11.73
CA MET A 1 -19.93 9.50 -10.50
C MET A 1 -19.01 8.63 -9.62
N TYR A 2 -19.22 7.30 -9.58
CA TYR A 2 -18.30 6.32 -8.96
C TYR A 2 -16.91 6.24 -9.63
N ASP A 3 -16.81 6.46 -10.93
CA ASP A 3 -15.52 6.37 -11.67
C ASP A 3 -14.61 7.60 -11.56
N LEU A 4 -15.11 8.75 -11.10
CA LEU A 4 -14.30 9.97 -10.98
C LEU A 4 -13.44 9.99 -9.71
N ILE A 5 -13.85 9.28 -8.64
CA ILE A 5 -13.15 9.31 -7.35
C ILE A 5 -11.98 8.31 -7.31
N LYS A 6 -12.05 7.17 -8.04
CA LYS A 6 -10.93 6.21 -8.13
C LYS A 6 -9.67 6.79 -8.77
N LYS A 7 -9.79 7.79 -9.65
CA LYS A 7 -8.64 8.47 -10.29
C LYS A 7 -7.92 9.50 -9.40
N GLU A 8 -8.52 9.94 -8.29
CA GLU A 8 -7.93 11.01 -7.48
C GLU A 8 -6.76 10.55 -6.59
N LEU A 9 -6.73 9.26 -6.21
CA LEU A 9 -5.80 8.67 -5.24
C LEU A 9 -4.52 8.06 -5.84
N ILE A 10 -4.40 8.06 -7.16
CA ILE A 10 -3.38 7.30 -7.92
C ILE A 10 -2.05 8.07 -8.09
N ASP A 11 -2.01 9.37 -7.78
CA ASP A 11 -0.86 10.25 -8.12
C ASP A 11 -0.07 10.74 -6.90
N LEU A 12 -0.02 9.93 -5.83
CA LEU A 12 0.64 10.33 -4.59
C LEU A 12 2.01 9.69 -4.45
N PRO A 13 3.08 10.48 -4.24
CA PRO A 13 4.29 9.98 -3.61
C PRO A 13 3.89 9.30 -2.31
N SER A 14 3.93 7.97 -2.28
CA SER A 14 3.72 7.27 -1.03
C SER A 14 4.99 7.36 -0.20
N ALA A 15 4.83 7.46 1.12
CA ALA A 15 5.90 7.30 2.06
C ALA A 15 6.44 5.85 1.93
N SER A 16 7.55 5.67 1.23
CA SER A 16 8.39 4.48 1.35
C SER A 16 9.70 4.86 2.03
N SER A 17 10.37 3.88 2.65
CA SER A 17 11.74 4.07 3.11
C SER A 17 12.57 4.63 1.94
N PRO A 18 13.39 5.67 2.11
CA PRO A 18 14.12 6.36 1.03
C PRO A 18 15.03 5.48 0.18
N SER A 19 15.47 4.35 0.73
CA SER A 19 16.31 3.37 0.02
C SER A 19 15.51 2.42 -0.85
N ALA A 20 14.19 2.48 -0.75
CA ALA A 20 13.31 1.52 -1.35
C ALA A 20 12.75 2.06 -2.66
N ILE A 21 13.40 1.72 -3.78
CA ILE A 21 12.78 1.80 -5.11
C ILE A 21 11.68 0.74 -5.14
N THR A 22 10.59 1.03 -4.45
CA THR A 22 9.40 0.20 -4.36
C THR A 22 8.42 0.62 -5.44
N THR A 23 7.59 -0.31 -5.86
CA THR A 23 6.35 -0.06 -6.60
C THR A 23 5.48 1.01 -5.93
N ALA A 24 5.54 1.15 -4.61
CA ALA A 24 4.89 2.23 -3.87
C ALA A 24 5.38 3.66 -4.23
N SER A 25 6.60 3.82 -4.78
CA SER A 25 7.14 5.13 -5.20
C SER A 25 6.89 5.46 -6.67
N LEU A 26 6.09 4.66 -7.38
CA LEU A 26 5.59 5.01 -8.71
C LEU A 26 4.57 6.14 -8.53
N VAL A 27 5.02 7.37 -8.74
CA VAL A 27 4.17 8.55 -8.85
C VAL A 27 3.94 8.75 -10.33
N ASP A 28 2.68 8.81 -10.72
CA ASP A 28 2.25 8.89 -12.12
C ASP A 28 2.37 7.54 -12.85
N SER A 29 1.34 7.29 -13.64
CA SER A 29 1.11 6.09 -14.44
C SER A 29 2.36 5.39 -14.97
N SER A 30 2.44 4.08 -14.73
CA SER A 30 2.95 3.21 -15.77
C SER A 30 2.19 1.89 -15.78
N GLU A 31 1.17 1.85 -16.63
CA GLU A 31 0.50 0.62 -17.08
C GLU A 31 1.51 -0.37 -17.73
N ARG A 32 2.75 0.08 -18.01
CA ARG A 32 3.79 -0.68 -18.70
C ARG A 32 4.46 -1.66 -17.75
N VAL A 33 4.41 -2.91 -18.15
CA VAL A 33 5.08 -4.03 -17.48
C VAL A 33 6.57 -3.75 -17.25
N ASP A 34 7.20 -2.97 -18.15
CA ASP A 34 8.62 -2.63 -18.13
C ASP A 34 9.06 -1.80 -16.92
N ASP A 35 8.17 -0.98 -16.35
CA ASP A 35 8.49 -0.13 -15.18
C ASP A 35 8.15 -0.83 -13.85
N LEU A 36 7.12 -1.70 -13.86
CA LEU A 36 6.71 -2.49 -12.70
C LEU A 36 7.71 -3.61 -12.39
N LEU A 37 8.13 -4.35 -13.42
CA LEU A 37 8.92 -5.57 -13.28
C LEU A 37 10.24 -5.39 -12.52
N PRO A 38 11.08 -4.39 -12.84
CA PRO A 38 12.34 -4.17 -12.13
C PRO A 38 12.12 -3.90 -10.64
N ARG A 39 11.09 -3.11 -10.29
CA ARG A 39 10.76 -2.77 -8.90
C ARG A 39 10.16 -3.94 -8.14
N LEU A 40 9.28 -4.69 -8.78
CA LEU A 40 8.70 -5.91 -8.20
C LEU A 40 9.79 -6.95 -7.91
N LYS A 41 10.74 -7.13 -8.85
CA LYS A 41 11.91 -7.98 -8.62
C LYS A 41 12.70 -7.49 -7.42
N LEU A 42 13.01 -6.19 -7.34
CA LEU A 42 13.74 -5.63 -6.21
C LEU A 42 13.03 -5.84 -4.86
N GLU A 43 11.71 -5.65 -4.80
CA GLU A 43 10.92 -5.88 -3.58
C GLU A 43 10.91 -7.34 -3.10
N LEU A 44 11.12 -8.29 -4.01
CA LEU A 44 11.12 -9.73 -3.72
C LEU A 44 12.54 -10.33 -3.70
N GLN A 45 13.58 -9.51 -3.90
CA GLN A 45 14.95 -9.98 -3.99
C GLN A 45 15.34 -10.74 -2.72
N LYS A 46 15.63 -12.04 -2.88
CA LYS A 46 15.96 -12.98 -1.79
C LYS A 46 14.89 -13.14 -0.69
N LEU A 47 13.66 -12.69 -0.94
CA LEU A 47 12.52 -12.84 -0.02
C LEU A 47 11.54 -13.94 -0.46
N MET A 48 11.86 -14.67 -1.54
CA MET A 48 11.11 -15.84 -1.97
C MET A 48 11.87 -17.11 -1.62
N TYR A 49 11.26 -17.98 -0.83
CA TYR A 49 11.80 -19.27 -0.43
C TYR A 49 11.01 -20.37 -1.12
N LYS A 50 11.69 -21.24 -1.86
CA LYS A 50 11.10 -22.40 -2.50
C LYS A 50 11.57 -23.69 -1.84
N ASP A 51 10.88 -24.78 -2.09
CA ASP A 51 11.18 -26.10 -1.52
C ASP A 51 11.08 -26.08 0.01
N VAL A 52 10.07 -25.35 0.51
CA VAL A 52 9.72 -25.35 1.93
C VAL A 52 8.99 -26.67 2.24
N PRO A 53 9.56 -27.52 3.12
CA PRO A 53 8.95 -28.80 3.47
C PRO A 53 7.59 -28.61 4.15
N ASP A 54 6.68 -29.57 3.94
CA ASP A 54 5.39 -29.69 4.63
C ASP A 54 4.42 -28.50 4.47
N LEU A 55 4.67 -27.54 3.56
CA LEU A 55 3.82 -26.36 3.41
C LEU A 55 2.38 -26.72 3.00
N VAL A 56 2.20 -27.71 2.11
CA VAL A 56 0.87 -28.13 1.67
C VAL A 56 0.11 -28.80 2.82
N GLU A 57 0.79 -29.70 3.51
CA GLU A 57 0.28 -30.46 4.64
C GLU A 57 -0.13 -29.51 5.78
N HIS A 58 0.67 -28.48 6.04
CA HIS A 58 0.39 -27.46 7.03
C HIS A 58 -0.88 -26.66 6.71
N LEU A 59 -1.08 -26.24 5.46
CA LEU A 59 -2.32 -25.56 5.03
C LEU A 59 -3.55 -26.46 5.17
N PHE A 60 -3.39 -27.78 4.98
CA PHE A 60 -4.49 -28.73 5.11
C PHE A 60 -4.90 -29.00 6.57
N GLN A 61 -4.00 -28.84 7.55
CA GLN A 61 -4.29 -29.12 8.97
C GLN A 61 -5.48 -28.33 9.51
N HIS A 62 -5.75 -27.15 8.93
CA HIS A 62 -6.84 -26.27 9.33
C HIS A 62 -8.14 -26.51 8.55
N HIS A 63 -8.22 -27.55 7.72
CA HIS A 63 -9.38 -27.86 6.89
C HIS A 63 -10.09 -29.14 7.34
N HIS A 64 -11.41 -29.07 7.55
CA HIS A 64 -12.21 -30.18 8.09
C HIS A 64 -12.77 -31.15 7.03
N VAL A 65 -12.34 -31.03 5.77
CA VAL A 65 -12.90 -31.80 4.65
C VAL A 65 -12.00 -32.97 4.33
N ASN A 66 -12.55 -34.18 4.33
CA ASN A 66 -11.82 -35.38 3.92
C ASN A 66 -11.83 -35.52 2.39
N PHE A 67 -10.81 -34.98 1.73
CA PHE A 67 -10.71 -35.03 0.26
C PHE A 67 -10.63 -36.46 -0.29
N ALA A 68 -10.08 -37.42 0.48
CA ALA A 68 -10.02 -38.80 0.04
C ALA A 68 -11.42 -39.39 -0.16
N GLU A 69 -12.36 -39.11 0.75
CA GLU A 69 -13.76 -39.57 0.65
C GLU A 69 -14.48 -38.97 -0.55
N ILE A 70 -14.19 -37.72 -0.92
CA ILE A 70 -14.74 -37.07 -2.11
C ILE A 70 -14.19 -37.71 -3.38
N LEU A 71 -12.92 -38.10 -3.39
CA LEU A 71 -12.27 -38.67 -4.58
C LEU A 71 -12.57 -40.16 -4.79
N GLN A 72 -12.82 -40.94 -3.73
CA GLN A 72 -13.05 -42.39 -3.82
C GLN A 72 -14.13 -42.80 -4.85
N PRO A 73 -15.34 -42.19 -4.87
CA PRO A 73 -16.39 -42.56 -5.81
C PRO A 73 -15.99 -42.36 -7.28
N HIS A 74 -15.03 -41.47 -7.55
CA HIS A 74 -14.61 -41.08 -8.90
C HIS A 74 -13.26 -41.68 -9.32
N LYS A 75 -12.74 -42.66 -8.56
CA LYS A 75 -11.41 -43.27 -8.79
C LYS A 75 -11.20 -43.76 -10.23
N SER A 76 -12.22 -44.36 -10.86
CA SER A 76 -12.12 -44.82 -12.25
C SER A 76 -11.89 -43.68 -13.24
N PHE A 77 -12.61 -42.56 -13.09
CA PHE A 77 -12.43 -41.37 -13.92
C PHE A 77 -11.08 -40.71 -13.66
N ILE A 78 -10.70 -40.57 -12.39
CA ILE A 78 -9.39 -40.03 -11.97
C ILE A 78 -8.27 -40.82 -12.63
N LYS A 79 -8.33 -42.16 -12.58
CA LYS A 79 -7.34 -43.03 -13.22
C LYS A 79 -7.30 -42.84 -14.74
N GLN A 80 -8.45 -42.78 -15.40
CA GLN A 80 -8.52 -42.52 -16.84
C GLN A 80 -7.88 -41.18 -17.21
N LYS A 81 -8.12 -40.12 -16.43
CA LYS A 81 -7.51 -38.80 -16.64
C LYS A 81 -6.03 -38.73 -16.32
N TYR A 82 -5.57 -39.51 -15.35
CA TYR A 82 -4.16 -39.71 -15.09
C TYR A 82 -3.45 -40.41 -16.27
N GLU A 83 -4.06 -41.42 -16.87
CA GLU A 83 -3.51 -42.16 -18.02
C GLU A 83 -3.59 -41.39 -19.36
N GLU A 84 -4.43 -40.35 -19.44
CA GLU A 84 -4.58 -39.50 -20.62
C GLU A 84 -3.24 -38.85 -21.02
N ARG A 85 -2.83 -39.04 -22.27
CA ARG A 85 -1.61 -38.44 -22.81
C ARG A 85 -1.80 -36.94 -23.02
N ILE A 86 -0.85 -36.15 -22.55
CA ILE A 86 -0.74 -34.73 -22.87
C ILE A 86 0.27 -34.61 -24.03
N ASP A 87 -0.18 -34.11 -25.18
CA ASP A 87 0.64 -34.06 -26.41
C ASP A 87 1.80 -33.06 -26.30
N ASP A 88 1.55 -31.90 -25.71
CA ASP A 88 2.56 -30.94 -25.30
C ASP A 88 2.11 -30.18 -24.04
N THR A 89 3.05 -29.54 -23.36
CA THR A 89 2.79 -28.76 -22.16
C THR A 89 2.58 -27.27 -22.45
N SER A 90 2.17 -26.90 -23.67
CA SER A 90 1.81 -25.50 -23.95
C SER A 90 0.58 -25.08 -23.13
N GLU A 91 0.43 -23.77 -22.90
CA GLU A 91 -0.71 -23.23 -22.15
C GLU A 91 -2.06 -23.76 -22.68
N PRO A 92 -2.39 -23.69 -23.99
CA PRO A 92 -3.66 -24.22 -24.49
C PRO A 92 -3.87 -25.72 -24.22
N SER A 93 -2.83 -26.55 -24.38
CA SER A 93 -2.90 -27.99 -24.16
C SER A 93 -3.10 -28.32 -22.68
N MET A 94 -2.37 -27.66 -21.79
CA MET A 94 -2.53 -27.83 -20.35
C MET A 94 -3.89 -27.35 -19.87
N LEU A 95 -4.39 -26.23 -20.40
CA LEU A 95 -5.72 -25.70 -20.10
C LEU A 95 -6.84 -26.67 -20.53
N ALA A 96 -6.74 -27.23 -21.73
CA ALA A 96 -7.69 -28.22 -22.24
C ALA A 96 -7.73 -29.49 -21.39
N TRP A 97 -6.60 -29.86 -20.76
CA TRP A 97 -6.51 -31.01 -19.88
C TRP A 97 -6.99 -30.72 -18.44
N ILE A 98 -6.62 -29.57 -17.85
CA ILE A 98 -6.93 -29.21 -16.45
C ILE A 98 -8.36 -28.71 -16.28
N THR A 99 -8.88 -27.90 -17.20
CA THR A 99 -10.18 -27.23 -17.02
C THR A 99 -11.32 -28.23 -16.78
N PRO A 100 -11.49 -29.30 -17.59
CA PRO A 100 -12.53 -30.30 -17.33
C PRO A 100 -12.33 -31.04 -16.00
N LEU A 101 -11.08 -31.19 -15.54
CA LEU A 101 -10.77 -31.85 -14.27
C LEU A 101 -11.22 -31.00 -13.07
N VAL A 102 -10.97 -29.69 -13.11
CA VAL A 102 -11.39 -28.75 -12.06
C VAL A 102 -12.92 -28.57 -12.07
N GLU A 103 -13.56 -28.54 -13.24
CA GLU A 103 -15.02 -28.52 -13.36
C GLU A 103 -15.68 -29.77 -12.79
N ASN A 104 -15.05 -30.94 -12.97
CA ASN A 104 -15.51 -32.17 -12.32
C ASN A 104 -15.33 -32.10 -10.80
N CYS A 105 -14.22 -31.54 -10.29
CA CYS A 105 -14.06 -31.32 -8.85
C CYS A 105 -15.20 -30.47 -8.27
N LEU A 106 -15.59 -29.39 -8.95
CA LEU A 106 -16.75 -28.58 -8.55
C LEU A 106 -18.05 -29.41 -8.55
N THR A 107 -18.21 -30.36 -9.46
CA THR A 107 -19.38 -31.24 -9.54
C THR A 107 -19.38 -32.27 -8.40
N TRP A 108 -18.25 -32.91 -8.13
CA TRP A 108 -18.09 -33.88 -7.04
C TRP A 108 -18.34 -33.24 -5.66
N LEU A 109 -17.92 -31.99 -5.48
CA LEU A 109 -18.24 -31.21 -4.27
C LEU A 109 -19.76 -31.00 -4.10
N LYS A 110 -20.50 -30.78 -5.20
CA LYS A 110 -21.98 -30.66 -5.14
C LYS A 110 -22.63 -31.98 -4.79
N GLU A 111 -22.16 -33.08 -5.37
CA GLU A 111 -22.63 -34.44 -5.10
C GLU A 111 -22.38 -34.85 -3.64
N ALA A 112 -21.25 -34.42 -3.07
CA ALA A 112 -20.91 -34.60 -1.66
C ALA A 112 -21.71 -33.69 -0.70
N GLY A 113 -22.62 -32.85 -1.21
CA GLY A 113 -23.48 -31.99 -0.40
C GLY A 113 -22.82 -30.71 0.12
N LEU A 114 -21.63 -30.33 -0.38
CA LEU A 114 -20.90 -29.13 0.05
C LEU A 114 -21.35 -27.85 -0.68
N ASN A 115 -22.63 -27.79 -1.08
CA ASN A 115 -23.20 -26.71 -1.90
C ASN A 115 -23.10 -25.32 -1.26
N GLU A 116 -23.24 -25.23 0.06
CA GLU A 116 -23.16 -23.96 0.80
C GLU A 116 -21.73 -23.37 0.83
N GLN A 117 -20.70 -24.19 0.58
CA GLN A 117 -19.30 -23.77 0.49
C GLN A 117 -18.86 -23.41 -0.95
N LEU A 118 -19.66 -23.75 -1.96
CA LEU A 118 -19.34 -23.58 -3.37
C LEU A 118 -19.63 -22.17 -3.87
N SER A 119 -18.92 -21.16 -3.36
CA SER A 119 -19.00 -19.77 -3.82
C SER A 119 -17.94 -19.41 -4.87
N ARG A 120 -17.37 -20.42 -5.55
CA ARG A 120 -16.15 -20.28 -6.36
C ARG A 120 -16.29 -20.87 -7.75
N ALA A 121 -15.48 -20.38 -8.68
CA ALA A 121 -15.39 -20.90 -10.04
C ALA A 121 -13.92 -20.97 -10.49
N TRP A 122 -13.65 -21.83 -11.47
CA TRP A 122 -12.39 -21.86 -12.21
C TRP A 122 -12.57 -21.06 -13.50
N VAL A 123 -11.63 -20.16 -13.79
CA VAL A 123 -11.67 -19.34 -15.01
C VAL A 123 -10.30 -19.25 -15.67
N CYS A 124 -10.33 -19.22 -17.00
CA CYS A 124 -9.18 -18.93 -17.86
C CYS A 124 -9.54 -17.70 -18.71
N PRO A 125 -9.30 -16.47 -18.21
CA PRO A 125 -9.80 -15.27 -18.87
C PRO A 125 -9.16 -15.07 -20.25
N GLU A 126 -9.98 -15.07 -21.30
CA GLU A 126 -9.52 -14.69 -22.65
C GLU A 126 -9.23 -13.20 -22.76
N GLN A 127 -9.89 -12.40 -21.91
CA GLN A 127 -9.77 -10.96 -21.86
C GLN A 127 -8.89 -10.52 -20.70
N TYR A 128 -8.29 -9.34 -20.85
CA TYR A 128 -7.59 -8.69 -19.75
C TYR A 128 -8.57 -8.39 -18.62
N LEU A 129 -8.16 -8.73 -17.40
CA LEU A 129 -8.90 -8.33 -16.21
C LEU A 129 -8.69 -6.84 -15.95
N ILE A 130 -9.72 -6.22 -15.39
CA ILE A 130 -9.67 -4.85 -14.92
C ILE A 130 -8.99 -4.86 -13.54
N GLY A 131 -7.82 -4.25 -13.45
CA GLY A 131 -7.15 -3.88 -12.20
C GLY A 131 -7.27 -2.38 -11.92
N VAL A 132 -6.69 -1.90 -10.82
CA VAL A 132 -6.73 -0.47 -10.45
C VAL A 132 -5.83 0.38 -11.37
N GLN A 133 -4.76 -0.20 -11.95
CA GLN A 133 -3.76 0.55 -12.72
C GLN A 133 -3.25 -0.16 -14.00
N GLY A 134 -3.91 -1.20 -14.50
CA GLY A 134 -3.48 -1.86 -15.74
C GLY A 134 -4.37 -3.01 -16.24
N ARG A 135 -4.15 -3.43 -17.49
CA ARG A 135 -4.75 -4.62 -18.12
C ARG A 135 -3.76 -5.77 -18.02
N ARG A 136 -4.14 -6.87 -17.34
CA ARG A 136 -3.33 -8.09 -17.25
C ARG A 136 -4.15 -9.30 -17.69
N LYS A 137 -3.55 -10.16 -18.49
CA LYS A 137 -4.12 -11.46 -18.85
C LYS A 137 -3.60 -12.46 -17.81
N LEU A 138 -4.51 -13.04 -17.06
CA LEU A 138 -4.25 -14.20 -16.21
C LEU A 138 -4.31 -15.45 -17.09
N ASP A 139 -3.45 -16.42 -16.79
CA ASP A 139 -3.57 -17.73 -17.43
C ASP A 139 -4.80 -18.46 -16.86
N CYS A 140 -4.86 -18.63 -15.54
CA CYS A 140 -6.07 -19.07 -14.83
C CYS A 140 -6.20 -18.48 -13.44
N ALA A 141 -7.39 -18.64 -12.86
CA ALA A 141 -7.60 -18.40 -11.45
C ALA A 141 -8.78 -19.20 -10.89
N ILE A 142 -8.75 -19.46 -9.59
CA ILE A 142 -9.96 -19.69 -8.81
C ILE A 142 -10.51 -18.33 -8.39
N VAL A 143 -11.76 -18.08 -8.73
CA VAL A 143 -12.45 -16.79 -8.52
C VAL A 143 -13.70 -16.97 -7.67
N SER A 144 -14.23 -15.87 -7.13
CA SER A 144 -15.56 -15.82 -6.52
C SER A 144 -16.67 -15.94 -7.59
N GLN A 145 -17.89 -16.29 -7.20
CA GLN A 145 -19.03 -16.31 -8.13
C GLN A 145 -19.38 -14.92 -8.70
N SER A 146 -19.00 -13.82 -8.03
CA SER A 146 -19.26 -12.46 -8.54
C SER A 146 -18.40 -12.09 -9.76
N PHE A 147 -17.36 -12.87 -10.07
CA PHE A 147 -16.44 -12.63 -11.17
C PHE A 147 -17.13 -12.36 -12.51
N TRP A 148 -18.14 -13.16 -12.85
CA TRP A 148 -18.88 -13.04 -14.11
C TRP A 148 -19.63 -11.71 -14.28
N ARG A 149 -19.78 -10.94 -13.20
CA ARG A 149 -20.39 -9.61 -13.20
C ARG A 149 -19.37 -8.47 -13.24
N SER A 150 -18.14 -8.69 -12.78
CA SER A 150 -17.14 -7.62 -12.58
C SER A 150 -15.95 -7.68 -13.54
N ASN A 151 -15.51 -8.89 -13.95
CA ASN A 151 -14.25 -9.15 -14.65
C ASN A 151 -13.04 -8.41 -14.03
N HIS A 152 -12.98 -8.35 -12.69
CA HIS A 152 -12.03 -7.54 -11.93
C HIS A 152 -11.17 -8.39 -10.97
N PHE A 153 -9.96 -7.93 -10.66
CA PHE A 153 -9.05 -8.58 -9.70
C PHE A 153 -9.61 -8.67 -8.25
N GLU A 154 -10.75 -8.04 -7.97
CA GLU A 154 -11.41 -8.14 -6.65
C GLU A 154 -12.00 -9.53 -6.41
N ASP A 155 -12.27 -10.26 -7.50
CA ASP A 155 -12.87 -11.58 -7.47
C ASP A 155 -11.84 -12.71 -7.62
N VAL A 156 -10.56 -12.40 -7.87
CA VAL A 156 -9.47 -13.39 -8.01
C VAL A 156 -9.02 -13.90 -6.66
N LEU A 157 -9.37 -15.14 -6.30
CA LEU A 157 -9.09 -15.70 -4.98
C LEU A 157 -7.75 -16.44 -4.91
N VAL A 158 -7.39 -17.15 -5.98
CA VAL A 158 -6.13 -17.89 -6.14
C VAL A 158 -5.66 -17.74 -7.60
N PRO A 159 -4.65 -16.91 -7.90
CA PRO A 159 -4.08 -16.82 -9.24
C PRO A 159 -3.24 -18.07 -9.57
N VAL A 160 -3.24 -18.46 -10.85
CA VAL A 160 -2.46 -19.59 -11.39
C VAL A 160 -1.65 -19.11 -12.59
N GLU A 161 -0.37 -19.44 -12.60
CA GLU A 161 0.55 -19.17 -13.71
C GLU A 161 0.97 -20.47 -14.38
N LEU A 162 0.92 -20.52 -15.72
CA LEU A 162 1.37 -21.66 -16.52
C LEU A 162 2.63 -21.30 -17.33
N LYS A 163 3.58 -22.24 -17.36
CA LYS A 163 4.72 -22.20 -18.28
C LYS A 163 4.93 -23.55 -18.94
N LYS A 164 5.45 -23.50 -20.17
CA LYS A 164 5.62 -24.70 -20.98
C LYS A 164 6.67 -25.64 -20.40
N ASN A 165 7.83 -25.13 -19.97
CA ASN A 165 8.96 -25.95 -19.59
C ASN A 165 9.26 -25.82 -18.10
N GLY A 166 9.79 -26.88 -17.50
CA GLY A 166 10.29 -26.85 -16.12
C GLY A 166 11.45 -25.86 -15.91
N SER A 167 12.22 -25.54 -16.96
CA SER A 167 13.27 -24.51 -16.93
C SER A 167 12.76 -23.11 -16.65
N ASP A 168 11.45 -22.89 -16.86
CA ASP A 168 10.82 -21.58 -16.78
C ASP A 168 10.30 -21.27 -15.36
N ASP A 169 10.64 -22.11 -14.35
CA ASP A 169 10.22 -21.98 -12.94
C ASP A 169 10.46 -20.56 -12.40
N ARG A 170 11.65 -20.00 -12.64
CA ARG A 170 11.99 -18.63 -12.20
C ARG A 170 11.05 -17.59 -12.83
N ASP A 171 10.77 -17.72 -14.12
CA ASP A 171 9.91 -16.78 -14.84
C ASP A 171 8.44 -16.93 -14.41
N ALA A 172 7.98 -18.16 -14.15
CA ALA A 172 6.65 -18.43 -13.60
C ALA A 172 6.46 -17.74 -12.25
N ASN A 173 7.45 -17.85 -11.35
CA ASN A 173 7.37 -17.25 -10.02
C ASN A 173 7.26 -15.71 -10.07
N ILE A 174 8.01 -15.07 -10.97
CA ILE A 174 7.93 -13.61 -11.18
C ILE A 174 6.61 -13.20 -11.83
N CYS A 175 6.07 -13.99 -12.78
CA CYS A 175 4.78 -13.69 -13.38
C CYS A 175 3.62 -13.85 -12.39
N LEU A 176 3.63 -14.92 -11.58
CA LEU A 176 2.67 -15.10 -10.49
C LEU A 176 2.71 -13.91 -9.50
N ALA A 177 3.90 -13.42 -9.15
CA ALA A 177 4.05 -12.26 -8.28
C ALA A 177 3.37 -10.99 -8.86
N LYS A 178 3.30 -10.83 -10.19
CA LYS A 178 2.56 -9.72 -10.81
C LYS A 178 1.06 -9.84 -10.54
N TYR A 179 0.52 -11.05 -10.58
CA TYR A 179 -0.89 -11.27 -10.29
C TYR A 179 -1.20 -11.02 -8.81
N VAL A 180 -0.32 -11.48 -7.92
CA VAL A 180 -0.42 -11.22 -6.48
C VAL A 180 -0.37 -9.73 -6.17
N TYR A 181 0.50 -8.98 -6.84
CA TYR A 181 0.57 -7.52 -6.72
C TYR A 181 -0.80 -6.86 -7.01
N GLU A 182 -1.45 -7.22 -8.12
CA GLU A 182 -2.78 -6.71 -8.47
C GLU A 182 -3.85 -7.17 -7.46
N VAL A 183 -3.79 -8.41 -6.98
CA VAL A 183 -4.69 -8.93 -5.94
C VAL A 183 -4.56 -8.13 -4.65
N PHE A 184 -3.34 -7.85 -4.17
CA PHE A 184 -3.15 -7.04 -2.97
C PHE A 184 -3.71 -5.62 -3.12
N ILE A 185 -3.65 -5.03 -4.32
CA ILE A 185 -4.24 -3.71 -4.55
C ILE A 185 -5.78 -3.79 -4.55
N ALA A 186 -6.34 -4.78 -5.25
CA ALA A 186 -7.79 -4.93 -5.41
C ALA A 186 -8.50 -5.45 -4.15
N GLN A 187 -7.81 -6.19 -3.28
CA GLN A 187 -8.38 -6.84 -2.09
C GLN A 187 -7.67 -6.31 -0.82
N PRO A 188 -8.08 -5.13 -0.30
CA PRO A 188 -7.37 -4.43 0.76
C PRO A 188 -7.27 -5.19 2.09
N SER A 189 -8.22 -6.07 2.39
CA SER A 189 -8.25 -6.91 3.60
C SER A 189 -7.41 -8.20 3.50
N ARG A 190 -6.62 -8.40 2.43
CA ARG A 190 -5.71 -9.54 2.32
C ARG A 190 -4.46 -9.37 3.19
N SER A 191 -4.24 -10.34 4.07
CA SER A 191 -2.99 -10.55 4.82
C SER A 191 -1.97 -11.34 3.99
N TYR A 192 -2.44 -12.33 3.23
CA TYR A 192 -1.63 -13.11 2.30
C TYR A 192 -2.45 -13.61 1.10
N VAL A 193 -1.77 -14.09 0.07
CA VAL A 193 -2.38 -14.65 -1.15
C VAL A 193 -1.76 -16.02 -1.43
N ILE A 194 -2.61 -17.03 -1.57
CA ILE A 194 -2.21 -18.33 -2.10
C ILE A 194 -2.25 -18.28 -3.63
N GLY A 195 -1.24 -18.85 -4.29
CA GLY A 195 -1.16 -18.97 -5.74
C GLY A 195 -0.51 -20.28 -6.18
N LEU A 196 -0.64 -20.64 -7.45
CA LEU A 196 -0.05 -21.85 -8.02
C LEU A 196 0.84 -21.51 -9.23
N THR A 197 1.97 -22.20 -9.36
CA THR A 197 2.70 -22.27 -10.63
C THR A 197 2.66 -23.69 -11.18
N LEU A 198 2.49 -23.80 -12.50
CA LEU A 198 2.56 -25.07 -13.22
C LEU A 198 3.53 -24.93 -14.40
N CYS A 199 4.70 -25.55 -14.27
CA CYS A 199 5.77 -25.53 -15.27
C CYS A 199 5.90 -26.91 -15.90
N GLY A 200 5.39 -27.08 -17.12
CA GLY A 200 5.16 -28.40 -17.68
C GLY A 200 4.07 -29.14 -16.89
N THR A 201 4.41 -30.28 -16.31
CA THR A 201 3.55 -31.02 -15.37
C THR A 201 3.98 -30.84 -13.90
N SER A 202 5.03 -30.04 -13.65
CA SER A 202 5.51 -29.76 -12.30
C SER A 202 4.72 -28.62 -11.67
N MET A 203 4.03 -28.89 -10.57
CA MET A 203 3.25 -27.89 -9.82
C MET A 203 3.96 -27.46 -8.54
N ARG A 204 3.79 -26.20 -8.16
CA ARG A 204 4.18 -25.65 -6.85
C ARG A 204 3.08 -24.76 -6.28
N LEU A 205 2.83 -24.89 -4.98
CA LEU A 205 1.94 -24.00 -4.23
C LEU A 205 2.77 -22.87 -3.59
N TRP A 206 2.26 -21.65 -3.67
CA TRP A 206 2.87 -20.45 -3.12
C TRP A 206 1.96 -19.75 -2.14
N GLN A 207 2.54 -19.18 -1.09
CA GLN A 207 1.92 -18.23 -0.18
C GLN A 207 2.75 -16.93 -0.18
N PHE A 208 2.15 -15.85 -0.66
CA PHE A 208 2.74 -14.50 -0.67
C PHE A 208 2.16 -13.66 0.47
N ASP A 209 3.02 -12.98 1.21
CA ASP A 209 2.68 -12.10 2.32
C ASP A 209 3.44 -10.76 2.23
N ARG A 210 3.34 -9.92 3.26
CA ARG A 210 3.96 -8.59 3.27
C ARG A 210 5.48 -8.58 3.54
N SER A 211 6.10 -9.75 3.66
CA SER A 211 7.55 -9.96 3.82
C SER A 211 8.14 -10.96 2.84
N GLY A 212 7.42 -11.31 1.77
CA GLY A 212 7.93 -12.13 0.68
C GLY A 212 6.99 -13.25 0.30
N ALA A 213 7.57 -14.41 -0.05
CA ALA A 213 6.79 -15.60 -0.38
C ALA A 213 7.47 -16.88 0.10
N ILE A 214 6.65 -17.88 0.42
CA ILE A 214 7.08 -19.26 0.67
C ILE A 214 6.38 -20.20 -0.30
N GLY A 215 7.13 -21.12 -0.89
CA GLY A 215 6.66 -22.08 -1.87
C GLY A 215 6.95 -23.50 -1.42
N SER A 216 5.97 -24.38 -1.58
CA SER A 216 6.09 -25.81 -1.28
C SER A 216 7.20 -26.46 -2.11
N GLU A 217 7.61 -27.67 -1.79
CA GLU A 217 8.32 -28.51 -2.77
C GLU A 217 7.50 -28.64 -4.06
N SER A 218 8.18 -28.62 -5.21
CA SER A 218 7.53 -28.89 -6.50
C SER A 218 7.37 -30.39 -6.71
N PHE A 219 6.24 -30.80 -7.29
CA PHE A 219 6.01 -32.19 -7.65
C PHE A 219 5.39 -32.30 -9.03
N ASP A 220 5.78 -33.35 -9.77
CA ASP A 220 5.24 -33.66 -11.08
C ASP A 220 3.90 -34.39 -10.94
N ILE A 221 2.82 -33.74 -11.36
CA ILE A 221 1.44 -34.24 -11.24
C ILE A 221 1.20 -35.51 -12.06
N LYS A 222 2.04 -35.82 -13.05
CA LYS A 222 1.95 -36.99 -13.93
C LYS A 222 2.96 -38.09 -13.59
N LYS A 223 3.73 -37.93 -12.51
CA LYS A 223 4.76 -38.90 -12.11
C LYS A 223 4.16 -40.23 -11.63
N ASP A 224 3.16 -40.17 -10.77
CA ASP A 224 2.49 -41.30 -10.14
C ASP A 224 1.06 -40.92 -9.68
N GLU A 225 0.24 -41.93 -9.34
CA GLU A 225 -1.15 -41.73 -8.91
C GLU A 225 -1.25 -40.94 -7.59
N ASP A 226 -0.23 -41.02 -6.73
CA ASP A 226 -0.18 -40.31 -5.45
C ASP A 226 0.00 -38.80 -5.67
N ASN A 227 0.92 -38.39 -6.54
CA ASN A 227 1.08 -37.00 -6.95
C ASN A 227 -0.18 -36.45 -7.62
N PHE A 228 -0.83 -37.24 -8.48
CA PHE A 228 -2.08 -36.82 -9.11
C PHE A 228 -3.20 -36.64 -8.08
N SER A 229 -3.28 -37.54 -7.09
CA SER A 229 -4.22 -37.42 -5.96
C SER A 229 -3.92 -36.20 -5.08
N LYS A 230 -2.64 -35.90 -4.83
CA LYS A 230 -2.18 -34.70 -4.12
C LYS A 230 -2.59 -33.42 -4.86
N PHE A 231 -2.44 -33.39 -6.19
CA PHE A 231 -2.92 -32.29 -7.03
C PHE A 231 -4.43 -32.06 -6.85
N LEU A 232 -5.25 -33.12 -6.96
CA LEU A 232 -6.70 -33.02 -6.79
C LEU A 232 -7.10 -32.56 -5.39
N ALA A 233 -6.42 -33.05 -4.34
CA ALA A 233 -6.64 -32.60 -2.98
C ALA A 233 -6.37 -31.10 -2.81
N ILE A 234 -5.30 -30.57 -3.43
CA ILE A 234 -5.00 -29.13 -3.41
C ILE A 234 -6.10 -28.33 -4.12
N ILE A 235 -6.57 -28.78 -5.28
CA ILE A 235 -7.66 -28.11 -5.99
C ILE A 235 -8.94 -28.10 -5.15
N LEU A 236 -9.33 -29.26 -4.58
CA LEU A 236 -10.51 -29.35 -3.71
C LEU A 236 -10.38 -28.45 -2.48
N PHE A 237 -9.20 -28.42 -1.85
CA PHE A 237 -8.89 -27.51 -0.74
C PHE A 237 -9.13 -26.05 -1.13
N LEU A 238 -8.57 -25.58 -2.24
CA LEU A 238 -8.70 -24.19 -2.68
C LEU A 238 -10.14 -23.81 -3.08
N LEU A 239 -10.91 -24.79 -3.58
CA LEU A 239 -12.32 -24.66 -3.94
C LEU A 239 -13.27 -24.69 -2.73
N THR A 240 -12.82 -25.14 -1.55
CA THR A 240 -13.69 -25.28 -0.36
C THR A 240 -13.23 -24.43 0.82
N SER A 241 -12.02 -23.88 0.77
CA SER A 241 -11.45 -23.03 1.81
C SER A 241 -12.32 -21.82 2.14
N SER A 242 -12.34 -21.42 3.41
CA SER A 242 -12.96 -20.15 3.82
C SER A 242 -12.16 -18.94 3.31
N LYS A 243 -12.73 -17.74 3.37
CA LYS A 243 -11.97 -16.51 3.10
C LYS A 243 -10.76 -16.38 4.04
N GLN A 244 -10.92 -16.72 5.32
CA GLN A 244 -9.83 -16.68 6.30
C GLN A 244 -8.65 -17.58 5.90
N VAL A 245 -8.93 -18.83 5.50
CA VAL A 245 -7.90 -19.80 5.05
C VAL A 245 -7.19 -19.34 3.78
N LEU A 246 -7.82 -18.51 2.96
CA LEU A 246 -7.14 -17.92 1.82
C LEU A 246 -6.33 -16.67 2.16
N GLY A 247 -6.49 -16.12 3.36
CA GLY A 247 -5.73 -14.98 3.84
C GLY A 247 -6.49 -13.65 3.85
N PHE A 248 -7.82 -13.66 3.84
CA PHE A 248 -8.60 -12.48 4.23
C PHE A 248 -8.56 -12.28 5.75
N ASP A 249 -8.37 -11.04 6.19
CA ASP A 249 -8.37 -10.63 7.59
C ASP A 249 -9.76 -10.87 8.21
N SER A 250 -9.81 -11.79 9.18
CA SER A 250 -11.03 -12.18 9.90
C SER A 250 -11.47 -11.17 10.96
N SER A 251 -10.69 -10.13 11.24
CA SER A 251 -11.14 -9.00 12.08
C SER A 251 -12.17 -8.12 11.37
N PHE A 252 -12.26 -8.21 10.03
CA PHE A 252 -13.38 -7.67 9.26
C PHE A 252 -14.52 -8.69 9.28
N ILE A 253 -15.57 -8.37 10.02
CA ILE A 253 -16.77 -9.19 10.11
C ILE A 253 -17.69 -8.79 8.96
N ASP A 254 -17.80 -9.68 7.97
CA ASP A 254 -18.86 -9.62 6.97
C ASP A 254 -20.20 -9.93 7.68
N ILE A 255 -21.18 -9.02 7.66
CA ILE A 255 -22.54 -9.25 8.24
C ILE A 255 -23.36 -10.23 7.38
N ALA A 256 -22.71 -11.06 6.57
CA ALA A 256 -23.36 -12.07 5.75
C ALA A 256 -23.80 -13.27 6.62
N GLY A 257 -24.92 -13.09 7.33
CA GLY A 257 -25.55 -14.10 8.18
C GLY A 257 -27.07 -13.98 8.33
N GLN A 258 -27.70 -12.98 7.70
CA GLN A 258 -29.17 -12.91 7.61
C GLN A 258 -29.57 -12.75 6.14
N ALA A 259 -30.40 -13.67 5.67
CA ALA A 259 -30.77 -13.81 4.28
C ALA A 259 -31.43 -12.55 3.69
N SER A 260 -31.16 -12.31 2.40
CA SER A 260 -31.98 -11.53 1.47
C SER A 260 -32.24 -10.06 1.82
N THR A 261 -31.34 -9.16 1.40
CA THR A 261 -31.71 -7.98 0.60
C THR A 261 -30.50 -7.46 -0.18
N ALA A 262 -30.74 -6.80 -1.31
CA ALA A 262 -29.77 -6.42 -2.32
C ALA A 262 -28.83 -5.25 -1.93
N THR A 263 -28.45 -5.15 -0.67
CA THR A 263 -27.50 -4.15 -0.15
C THR A 263 -26.24 -4.88 0.31
N ARG A 264 -25.09 -4.59 -0.32
CA ARG A 264 -23.77 -4.96 0.23
C ARG A 264 -23.66 -4.27 1.59
N GLU A 265 -23.95 -4.98 2.67
CA GLU A 265 -23.75 -4.45 4.01
C GLU A 265 -22.26 -4.20 4.22
N SER A 266 -21.94 -3.01 4.74
CA SER A 266 -20.57 -2.59 4.98
C SER A 266 -19.89 -3.50 6.02
N PRO A 267 -18.60 -3.85 5.84
CA PRO A 267 -17.91 -4.67 6.82
C PRO A 267 -17.76 -3.93 8.15
N ILE A 268 -17.78 -4.69 9.24
CA ILE A 268 -17.61 -4.17 10.61
C ILE A 268 -16.23 -4.58 11.14
N ILE A 269 -15.60 -3.67 11.86
CA ILE A 269 -14.43 -3.95 12.70
C ILE A 269 -14.82 -3.78 14.15
N GLN A 270 -14.40 -4.71 15.00
CA GLN A 270 -14.48 -4.58 16.45
C GLN A 270 -13.13 -4.10 17.01
N ILE A 271 -13.16 -3.10 17.87
CA ILE A 271 -11.98 -2.56 18.56
C ILE A 271 -12.16 -2.61 20.07
N GLY A 272 -11.04 -2.75 20.78
CA GLY A 272 -11.02 -2.83 22.24
C GLY A 272 -11.50 -4.18 22.79
N THR A 273 -11.52 -4.30 24.12
CA THR A 273 -11.91 -5.53 24.82
C THR A 273 -13.17 -5.31 25.65
N GLU A 274 -13.90 -6.39 25.91
CA GLU A 274 -15.08 -6.36 26.78
C GLU A 274 -14.72 -5.81 28.19
N PRO A 275 -15.55 -4.93 28.79
CA PRO A 275 -16.90 -4.50 28.37
C PRO A 275 -16.93 -3.26 27.46
N ASN A 276 -15.77 -2.74 27.06
CA ASN A 276 -15.64 -1.49 26.29
C ASN A 276 -15.50 -1.72 24.79
N ARG A 277 -15.94 -2.88 24.29
CA ARG A 277 -15.84 -3.22 22.87
C ARG A 277 -16.70 -2.25 22.05
N GLN A 278 -16.13 -1.74 20.96
CA GLN A 278 -16.82 -0.84 20.04
C GLN A 278 -16.82 -1.41 18.63
N GLU A 279 -17.84 -1.07 17.86
CA GLU A 279 -18.00 -1.49 16.48
C GLU A 279 -17.86 -0.29 15.55
N LEU A 280 -16.96 -0.40 14.58
CA LEU A 280 -16.75 0.55 13.51
C LEU A 280 -17.28 -0.02 12.20
N ILE A 281 -18.20 0.70 11.56
CA ILE A 281 -18.75 0.35 10.25
C ILE A 281 -17.91 1.05 9.18
N ILE A 282 -17.38 0.28 8.22
CA ILE A 282 -16.54 0.81 7.14
C ILE A 282 -17.40 1.49 6.06
N ASP A 283 -17.20 2.78 5.85
CA ASP A 283 -17.91 3.55 4.82
C ASP A 283 -17.31 3.31 3.43
N ARG A 284 -15.99 3.48 3.32
CA ARG A 284 -15.25 3.41 2.05
C ARG A 284 -13.74 3.31 2.27
N LEU A 285 -13.04 2.77 1.27
CA LEU A 285 -11.59 2.85 1.16
C LEU A 285 -11.15 4.28 0.83
N ILE A 286 -10.24 4.85 1.65
CA ILE A 286 -9.61 6.15 1.42
C ILE A 286 -8.28 5.98 0.70
N PHE A 287 -7.44 5.01 1.09
CA PHE A 287 -6.09 4.86 0.55
C PHE A 287 -5.62 3.41 0.61
N ARG A 288 -4.81 2.98 -0.36
CA ARG A 288 -4.11 1.69 -0.38
C ARG A 288 -2.72 1.87 -0.99
N ALA A 289 -1.68 1.48 -0.27
CA ALA A 289 -0.32 1.45 -0.79
C ALA A 289 -0.13 0.29 -1.79
N HIS A 290 0.57 0.58 -2.89
CA HIS A 290 0.77 -0.34 -4.02
C HIS A 290 2.10 -1.09 -3.90
N SER A 291 2.42 -1.69 -2.76
CA SER A 291 3.63 -2.54 -2.60
C SER A 291 3.23 -4.01 -2.50
N ILE A 292 4.07 -4.94 -2.96
CA ILE A 292 3.88 -6.37 -2.67
C ILE A 292 4.40 -6.66 -1.25
N CYS A 293 5.61 -6.18 -0.95
CA CYS A 293 6.28 -6.32 0.35
C CYS A 293 6.43 -4.97 1.05
N GLY A 294 6.27 -4.94 2.37
CA GLY A 294 6.39 -3.72 3.17
C GLY A 294 5.17 -3.45 4.04
N ARG A 295 4.83 -2.17 4.24
CA ARG A 295 3.75 -1.77 5.15
C ARG A 295 2.35 -2.11 4.65
N GLY A 296 2.14 -2.16 3.34
CA GLY A 296 0.81 -2.41 2.77
C GLY A 296 -0.28 -1.48 3.31
N THR A 297 0.09 -0.24 3.68
CA THR A 297 -0.77 0.69 4.42
C THR A 297 -2.11 0.87 3.74
N THR A 298 -3.18 0.76 4.52
CA THR A 298 -4.56 0.89 4.03
C THR A 298 -5.36 1.75 4.98
N CYS A 299 -6.04 2.73 4.41
CA CYS A 299 -6.87 3.65 5.19
C CYS A 299 -8.32 3.54 4.73
N TRP A 300 -9.24 3.42 5.67
CA TRP A 300 -10.68 3.44 5.44
C TRP A 300 -11.31 4.58 6.22
N GLN A 301 -12.38 5.13 5.65
CA GLN A 301 -13.31 5.97 6.39
C GLN A 301 -14.29 5.04 7.11
N ALA A 302 -14.55 5.31 8.38
CA ALA A 302 -15.49 4.54 9.17
C ALA A 302 -16.31 5.45 10.09
N HIS A 303 -17.35 4.90 10.69
CA HIS A 303 -18.11 5.54 11.76
C HIS A 303 -18.44 4.52 12.85
N LEU A 304 -18.72 4.99 14.06
CA LEU A 304 -19.13 4.09 15.15
C LEU A 304 -20.55 3.60 14.91
N SER A 305 -20.82 2.33 15.21
CA SER A 305 -22.17 1.79 15.20
C SER A 305 -23.09 2.63 16.08
N GLY A 306 -24.17 3.15 15.50
CA GLY A 306 -25.10 4.08 16.17
C GLY A 306 -24.78 5.57 16.03
N ASP A 307 -23.64 5.97 15.45
CA ASP A 307 -23.30 7.37 15.15
C ASP A 307 -22.67 7.51 13.75
N GLU A 308 -23.52 7.62 12.73
CA GLU A 308 -23.08 7.84 11.34
C GLU A 308 -22.46 9.23 11.10
N ARG A 309 -22.70 10.21 11.99
CA ARG A 309 -22.27 11.59 11.80
C ARG A 309 -20.79 11.77 12.11
N THR A 310 -20.29 11.07 13.12
CA THR A 310 -18.88 11.12 13.51
C THR A 310 -18.08 10.15 12.66
N LYS A 311 -17.18 10.69 11.84
CA LYS A 311 -16.30 9.91 10.97
C LYS A 311 -14.92 9.72 11.60
N PHE A 312 -14.33 8.57 11.33
CA PHE A 312 -12.99 8.17 11.75
C PHE A 312 -12.18 7.68 10.55
N VAL A 313 -10.85 7.66 10.70
CA VAL A 313 -9.96 6.94 9.80
C VAL A 313 -9.47 5.68 10.50
N VAL A 314 -9.68 4.52 9.88
CA VAL A 314 -9.02 3.26 10.24
C VAL A 314 -7.78 3.14 9.38
N LYS A 315 -6.59 3.01 9.95
CA LYS A 315 -5.32 2.80 9.26
C LYS A 315 -4.74 1.45 9.68
N ASP A 316 -4.67 0.51 8.74
CA ASP A 316 -3.98 -0.77 8.93
C ASP A 316 -2.61 -0.74 8.25
N SER A 317 -1.59 -1.30 8.90
CA SER A 317 -0.25 -1.44 8.32
C SER A 317 0.54 -2.60 8.92
N TRP A 318 1.48 -3.13 8.15
CA TRP A 318 2.40 -4.21 8.54
C TRP A 318 3.75 -3.65 8.97
N GLN A 319 4.01 -3.64 10.28
CA GLN A 319 5.16 -2.96 10.86
C GLN A 319 6.16 -3.94 11.51
N PRO A 320 7.48 -3.73 11.36
CA PRO A 320 8.47 -4.52 12.09
C PRO A 320 8.35 -4.37 13.61
N ALA A 321 8.64 -5.44 14.36
CA ALA A 321 8.52 -5.45 15.83
C ALA A 321 9.30 -4.34 16.53
N HIS A 322 10.49 -4.00 16.03
CA HIS A 322 11.39 -3.01 16.63
C HIS A 322 10.92 -1.55 16.46
N ARG A 323 9.87 -1.30 15.66
CA ARG A 323 9.32 0.04 15.47
C ARG A 323 8.39 0.40 16.62
N THR A 324 8.61 1.58 17.19
CA THR A 324 7.66 2.20 18.13
C THR A 324 6.31 2.34 17.46
N GLU A 325 5.25 1.99 18.17
CA GLU A 325 3.89 2.10 17.66
C GLU A 325 3.49 3.57 17.48
N GLU A 326 3.10 3.93 16.26
CA GLU A 326 2.61 5.28 15.92
C GLU A 326 1.47 5.73 16.86
N GLY A 327 0.59 4.81 17.22
CA GLY A 327 -0.54 5.07 18.10
C GLY A 327 -0.15 5.55 19.49
N VAL A 328 1.02 5.16 20.00
CA VAL A 328 1.54 5.65 21.30
C VAL A 328 1.91 7.12 21.19
N MET A 329 2.64 7.49 20.13
CA MET A 329 3.03 8.89 19.89
C MET A 329 1.81 9.78 19.64
N LEU A 330 0.87 9.33 18.81
CA LEU A 330 -0.35 10.10 18.53
C LEU A 330 -1.25 10.27 19.76
N ARG A 331 -1.31 9.27 20.64
CA ARG A 331 -2.02 9.40 21.92
C ARG A 331 -1.41 10.53 22.76
N GLU A 332 -0.10 10.56 22.91
CA GLU A 332 0.59 11.61 23.66
C GLU A 332 0.39 13.00 23.04
N VAL A 333 0.53 13.12 21.72
CA VAL A 333 0.28 14.37 20.96
C VAL A 333 -1.16 14.85 21.17
N THR A 334 -2.11 13.93 21.24
CA THR A 334 -3.54 14.23 21.47
C THR A 334 -3.79 14.68 22.91
N GLU A 335 -3.20 14.01 23.90
CA GLU A 335 -3.30 14.37 25.32
C GLU A 335 -2.68 15.73 25.63
N LYS A 336 -1.58 16.08 24.95
CA LYS A 336 -0.95 17.42 25.00
C LYS A 336 -1.74 18.49 24.24
N ASN A 337 -2.82 18.12 23.54
CA ASN A 337 -3.65 19.00 22.71
C ASN A 337 -2.83 19.84 21.72
N ILE A 338 -1.86 19.21 21.05
CA ILE A 338 -1.03 19.87 20.03
C ILE A 338 -1.94 20.33 18.87
N PRO A 339 -1.91 21.62 18.48
CA PRO A 339 -2.72 22.13 17.37
C PRO A 339 -2.20 21.59 16.04
N HIS A 340 -3.08 21.56 15.03
CA HIS A 340 -2.73 21.14 13.66
C HIS A 340 -2.08 19.74 13.57
N MET A 341 -2.44 18.85 14.48
CA MET A 341 -2.12 17.42 14.44
C MET A 341 -3.42 16.61 14.45
N ALA A 342 -3.44 15.47 13.75
CA ALA A 342 -4.53 14.52 13.85
C ALA A 342 -4.65 13.93 15.27
N ARG A 343 -5.88 13.74 15.72
CA ARG A 343 -6.16 13.22 17.05
C ARG A 343 -6.35 11.71 17.04
N TYR A 344 -5.70 11.09 18.00
CA TYR A 344 -5.81 9.69 18.35
C TYR A 344 -7.22 9.34 18.85
N TYR A 345 -7.68 8.15 18.46
CA TYR A 345 -8.85 7.49 19.03
C TYR A 345 -8.49 6.16 19.70
N HIS A 346 -7.87 5.24 18.95
CA HIS A 346 -7.53 3.88 19.41
C HIS A 346 -6.35 3.32 18.60
N HIS A 347 -5.59 2.37 19.16
CA HIS A 347 -4.64 1.55 18.41
C HIS A 347 -4.52 0.17 19.04
N GLU A 348 -4.19 -0.83 18.22
CA GLU A 348 -3.93 -2.19 18.67
C GLU A 348 -3.06 -2.95 17.66
N ASP A 349 -2.30 -3.93 18.14
CA ASP A 349 -1.88 -5.05 17.31
C ASP A 349 -3.14 -5.91 17.05
N VAL A 350 -3.43 -6.19 15.78
CA VAL A 350 -4.61 -6.96 15.39
C VAL A 350 -4.49 -8.38 15.94
N GLN A 351 -5.58 -8.89 16.52
CA GLN A 351 -5.65 -10.22 17.09
C GLN A 351 -6.74 -11.05 16.43
N VAL A 352 -6.45 -12.32 16.18
CA VAL A 352 -7.40 -13.33 15.69
C VAL A 352 -7.32 -14.52 16.64
N ALA A 353 -8.47 -14.93 17.20
CA ALA A 353 -8.54 -16.00 18.21
C ALA A 353 -7.54 -15.81 19.37
N ASN A 354 -7.42 -14.57 19.87
CA ASN A 354 -6.50 -14.15 20.94
C ASN A 354 -5.00 -14.33 20.62
N GLN A 355 -4.64 -14.45 19.34
CA GLN A 355 -3.26 -14.47 18.89
C GLN A 355 -2.97 -13.20 18.08
N ILE A 356 -1.83 -12.58 18.35
CA ILE A 356 -1.34 -11.44 17.59
C ILE A 356 -1.07 -11.89 16.15
N VAL A 357 -1.49 -11.09 15.19
CA VAL A 357 -1.29 -11.35 13.77
C VAL A 357 0.09 -10.82 13.35
N ASP A 358 1.09 -11.71 13.32
CA ASP A 358 2.39 -11.46 12.69
C ASP A 358 2.67 -12.43 11.53
N ILE A 359 3.65 -12.10 10.69
CA ILE A 359 3.90 -12.90 9.49
C ILE A 359 4.47 -14.28 9.83
N GLU A 360 5.43 -14.36 10.75
CA GLU A 360 6.17 -15.59 11.01
C GLU A 360 5.32 -16.61 11.79
N SER A 361 4.72 -16.17 12.90
CA SER A 361 4.04 -17.08 13.82
C SER A 361 2.56 -17.30 13.49
N HIS A 362 1.88 -16.31 12.89
CA HIS A 362 0.47 -16.40 12.55
C HIS A 362 0.22 -16.66 11.06
N VAL A 363 0.71 -15.78 10.16
CA VAL A 363 0.42 -15.90 8.71
C VAL A 363 1.09 -17.14 8.11
N ARG A 364 2.37 -17.38 8.41
CA ARG A 364 3.12 -18.58 8.00
C ARG A 364 3.01 -19.71 9.02
N ALA A 365 2.27 -19.48 10.10
CA ALA A 365 1.95 -20.44 11.14
C ALA A 365 3.17 -21.24 11.66
N GLY A 366 4.31 -20.54 11.80
CA GLY A 366 5.53 -21.08 12.40
C GLY A 366 6.33 -22.05 11.53
N ILE A 367 6.02 -22.19 10.24
CA ILE A 367 6.74 -23.10 9.35
C ILE A 367 8.22 -22.70 9.19
N ILE A 368 9.13 -23.68 9.19
CA ILE A 368 10.57 -23.45 9.06
C ILE A 368 10.94 -23.25 7.58
N PHE A 369 10.61 -22.06 7.04
CA PHE A 369 10.83 -21.75 5.63
C PHE A 369 12.30 -21.49 5.25
N ARG A 370 13.16 -21.16 6.24
CA ARG A 370 14.58 -20.84 6.02
C ARG A 370 15.43 -22.02 5.56
N ASN A 371 14.90 -23.25 5.66
CA ASN A 371 15.54 -24.45 5.13
C ASN A 371 15.30 -24.62 3.62
N GLY A 372 14.35 -23.86 3.04
CA GLY A 372 14.12 -23.83 1.61
C GLY A 372 15.22 -23.10 0.84
N GLN A 373 15.19 -23.22 -0.49
CA GLN A 373 16.09 -22.49 -1.38
C GLN A 373 15.59 -21.06 -1.60
N THR A 374 16.44 -20.07 -1.34
CA THR A 374 16.17 -18.68 -1.67
C THR A 374 16.24 -18.43 -3.18
N ILE A 375 15.29 -17.68 -3.73
CA ILE A 375 15.27 -17.24 -5.13
C ILE A 375 15.83 -15.82 -5.24
N GLU A 376 16.82 -15.65 -6.12
CA GLU A 376 17.25 -14.33 -6.58
C GLU A 376 16.34 -13.88 -7.74
N THR A 377 15.74 -12.70 -7.64
CA THR A 377 14.79 -12.17 -8.63
C THR A 377 15.48 -11.21 -9.61
N THR A 378 16.62 -10.62 -9.22
CA THR A 378 17.50 -9.81 -10.06
C THR A 378 18.98 -10.19 -9.85
N SER A 379 19.79 -10.02 -10.90
CA SER A 379 21.25 -10.19 -10.90
C SER A 379 22.01 -8.88 -10.70
N GLU A 380 21.31 -7.74 -10.62
CA GLU A 380 21.94 -6.44 -10.43
C GLU A 380 22.43 -6.30 -8.99
N SER A 381 23.70 -5.89 -8.82
CA SER A 381 24.24 -5.46 -7.54
C SER A 381 23.63 -4.11 -7.18
N VAL A 382 22.43 -4.13 -6.61
CA VAL A 382 21.77 -2.88 -6.25
C VAL A 382 22.48 -2.31 -5.03
N ASN A 383 23.08 -1.13 -5.16
CA ASN A 383 23.56 -0.29 -4.04
C ASN A 383 22.37 0.25 -3.22
N SER A 384 21.37 -0.59 -2.93
CA SER A 384 20.20 -0.23 -2.14
C SER A 384 20.41 -0.69 -0.71
N ASN A 385 20.11 0.16 0.27
CA ASN A 385 19.89 -0.24 1.66
C ASN A 385 18.55 -1.00 1.81
N HIS A 386 18.20 -1.85 0.85
CA HIS A 386 17.13 -2.81 0.99
C HIS A 386 17.69 -3.99 1.77
N SER A 387 17.00 -4.37 2.84
CA SER A 387 17.34 -5.60 3.53
C SER A 387 16.85 -6.75 2.66
N ASP A 388 17.80 -7.51 2.13
CA ASP A 388 17.56 -8.81 1.48
C ASP A 388 17.14 -9.90 2.50
N GLU A 389 16.91 -9.52 3.77
CA GLU A 389 16.56 -10.44 4.84
C GLU A 389 15.08 -10.35 5.20
N PHE A 390 14.50 -11.52 5.49
CA PHE A 390 13.16 -11.62 6.03
C PHE A 390 13.01 -10.75 7.28
N THR A 391 12.02 -9.87 7.26
CA THR A 391 11.61 -9.06 8.40
C THR A 391 10.25 -9.55 8.89
N ASN A 392 10.16 -10.02 10.14
CA ASN A 392 8.84 -10.30 10.70
C ASN A 392 8.06 -8.98 10.92
N ARG A 393 6.80 -8.94 10.48
CA ARG A 393 5.93 -7.77 10.56
C ARG A 393 4.63 -8.12 11.26
N PHE A 394 4.16 -7.19 12.06
CA PHE A 394 2.95 -7.26 12.87
C PHE A 394 1.87 -6.40 12.20
N HIS A 395 0.65 -6.93 12.12
CA HIS A 395 -0.51 -6.19 11.62
C HIS A 395 -1.00 -5.25 12.71
N ARG A 396 -0.82 -3.95 12.49
CA ARG A 396 -1.24 -2.88 13.40
C ARG A 396 -2.41 -2.11 12.85
N ARG A 397 -3.35 -1.76 13.73
CA ARG A 397 -4.53 -0.94 13.42
C ARG A 397 -4.51 0.33 14.27
N LEU A 398 -4.66 1.47 13.62
CA LEU A 398 -4.74 2.81 14.23
C LEU A 398 -6.04 3.49 13.83
N ILE A 399 -6.75 4.04 14.80
CA ILE A 399 -7.99 4.80 14.60
C ILE A 399 -7.75 6.28 14.91
N LEU A 400 -8.04 7.15 13.95
CA LEU A 400 -7.94 8.61 14.08
C LEU A 400 -9.33 9.25 14.08
N LYS A 401 -9.49 10.32 14.86
CA LYS A 401 -10.73 11.11 14.94
C LYS A 401 -10.91 12.06 13.76
N ASP A 402 -9.81 12.55 13.20
CA ASP A 402 -9.85 13.63 12.23
C ASP A 402 -9.78 13.06 10.81
N VAL A 403 -10.85 13.28 10.04
CA VAL A 403 -10.93 12.94 8.62
C VAL A 403 -10.73 14.23 7.82
N GLY A 404 -9.67 14.28 7.01
CA GLY A 404 -9.35 15.42 6.16
C GLY A 404 -9.30 15.03 4.69
N GLU A 405 -9.16 16.05 3.84
CA GLU A 405 -8.74 15.88 2.46
C GLU A 405 -7.27 16.28 2.31
N PRO A 406 -6.52 15.69 1.39
CA PRO A 406 -5.13 16.07 1.25
C PRO A 406 -4.95 17.50 0.71
N ILE A 407 -3.84 18.14 1.07
CA ILE A 407 -3.60 19.58 0.85
C ILE A 407 -3.69 20.03 -0.61
N TRP A 408 -3.39 19.17 -1.59
CA TRP A 408 -3.45 19.56 -3.01
C TRP A 408 -4.89 19.76 -3.52
N LYS A 409 -5.92 19.44 -2.73
CA LYS A 409 -7.33 19.70 -3.06
C LYS A 409 -7.78 21.14 -2.79
N VAL A 410 -6.90 22.02 -2.31
CA VAL A 410 -7.18 23.45 -2.22
C VAL A 410 -7.56 24.04 -3.58
N ASP A 411 -8.44 25.03 -3.55
CA ASP A 411 -9.03 25.65 -4.74
C ASP A 411 -8.46 27.04 -5.05
N SER A 412 -7.51 27.53 -4.26
CA SER A 412 -6.97 28.87 -4.39
C SER A 412 -5.59 29.05 -3.73
N PRO A 413 -4.77 30.01 -4.22
CA PRO A 413 -3.48 30.36 -3.61
C PRO A 413 -3.56 30.69 -2.12
N VAL A 414 -4.60 31.44 -1.70
CA VAL A 414 -4.80 31.80 -0.28
C VAL A 414 -4.97 30.54 0.57
N ARG A 415 -5.83 29.61 0.13
CA ARG A 415 -6.11 28.39 0.88
C ARG A 415 -4.92 27.45 0.95
N LEU A 416 -4.08 27.42 -0.07
CA LEU A 416 -2.80 26.69 -0.04
C LEU A 416 -1.88 27.24 1.05
N LEU A 417 -1.70 28.57 1.09
CA LEU A 417 -0.83 29.23 2.07
C LEU A 417 -1.37 29.12 3.50
N GLU A 418 -2.69 29.26 3.70
CA GLU A 418 -3.35 29.02 4.99
C GLU A 418 -3.13 27.58 5.48
N ALA A 419 -3.26 26.60 4.57
CA ALA A 419 -3.09 25.20 4.90
C ALA A 419 -1.64 24.89 5.31
N LEU A 420 -0.66 25.39 4.54
CA LEU A 420 0.77 25.26 4.84
C LEU A 420 1.12 25.93 6.16
N GLU A 421 0.61 27.13 6.42
CA GLU A 421 0.82 27.84 7.68
C GLU A 421 0.35 27.00 8.88
N GLY A 422 -0.87 26.44 8.81
CA GLY A 422 -1.38 25.56 9.86
C GLY A 422 -0.52 24.30 10.05
N CYS A 423 -0.09 23.66 8.96
CA CYS A 423 0.77 22.48 9.05
C CYS A 423 2.16 22.80 9.63
N ILE A 424 2.76 23.94 9.28
CA ILE A 424 4.04 24.40 9.84
C ILE A 424 3.89 24.73 11.33
N LYS A 425 2.78 25.35 11.74
CA LYS A 425 2.44 25.56 13.15
C LYS A 425 2.30 24.23 13.90
N GLY A 426 1.68 23.23 13.28
CA GLY A 426 1.59 21.87 13.82
C GLY A 426 2.96 21.21 13.98
N HIS A 427 3.81 21.33 12.97
CA HIS A 427 5.19 20.84 13.00
C HIS A 427 6.02 21.51 14.11
N GLN A 428 5.94 22.84 14.24
CA GLN A 428 6.59 23.57 15.33
C GLN A 428 6.11 23.11 16.71
N ALA A 429 4.79 22.93 16.87
CA ALA A 429 4.21 22.48 18.12
C ALA A 429 4.58 21.03 18.45
N LEU A 430 4.68 20.16 17.44
CA LEU A 430 5.18 18.79 17.56
C LEU A 430 6.66 18.76 17.99
N LEU A 431 7.49 19.62 17.41
CA LEU A 431 8.90 19.78 17.78
C LEU A 431 9.04 20.17 19.25
N ARG A 432 8.28 21.17 19.69
CA ARG A 432 8.23 21.59 21.11
C ARG A 432 7.69 20.50 22.03
N ALA A 433 6.83 19.61 21.52
CA ALA A 433 6.32 18.47 22.26
C ALA A 433 7.36 17.34 22.42
N GLY A 434 8.51 17.45 21.75
CA GLY A 434 9.63 16.53 21.85
C GLY A 434 9.75 15.55 20.68
N TYR A 435 9.17 15.86 19.51
CA TYR A 435 9.15 14.96 18.36
C TYR A 435 9.54 15.64 17.05
N LEU A 436 10.33 14.96 16.22
CA LEU A 436 10.62 15.36 14.84
C LEU A 436 9.82 14.46 13.87
N HIS A 437 9.13 15.05 12.90
CA HIS A 437 8.19 14.35 12.02
C HIS A 437 8.89 13.48 10.96
N ARG A 438 9.86 14.05 10.24
CA ARG A 438 10.73 13.39 9.26
C ARG A 438 10.12 12.89 7.95
N ASP A 439 8.86 13.19 7.68
CA ASP A 439 8.19 12.76 6.46
C ASP A 439 7.11 13.75 6.02
N ILE A 440 7.50 15.02 5.98
CA ILE A 440 6.68 16.06 5.38
C ILE A 440 6.55 15.79 3.88
N SER A 441 5.31 15.55 3.45
CA SER A 441 4.99 15.19 2.07
C SER A 441 3.57 15.62 1.75
N ILE A 442 3.22 15.72 0.47
CA ILE A 442 1.88 16.15 0.08
C ILE A 442 0.78 15.27 0.70
N SER A 443 1.03 13.97 0.91
CA SER A 443 0.07 12.98 1.43
C SER A 443 -0.11 13.03 2.93
N ASN A 444 0.81 13.67 3.66
CA ASN A 444 0.77 13.78 5.12
C ASN A 444 0.24 15.15 5.61
N LEU A 445 -0.04 16.07 4.68
CA LEU A 445 -0.65 17.37 4.96
C LEU A 445 -2.13 17.34 4.57
N MET A 446 -2.99 17.56 5.56
CA MET A 446 -4.44 17.50 5.40
C MET A 446 -5.07 18.88 5.55
N ILE A 447 -6.18 19.08 4.85
CA ILE A 447 -7.10 20.22 5.00
C ILE A 447 -8.46 19.71 5.49
N ASN A 448 -9.12 20.53 6.29
CA ASN A 448 -10.47 20.29 6.76
C ASN A 448 -11.30 21.56 6.61
N TYR A 449 -12.51 21.41 6.09
CA TYR A 449 -13.48 22.50 5.93
C TYR A 449 -14.43 22.61 7.12
N GLN A 450 -14.27 21.79 8.15
CA GLN A 450 -15.01 21.87 9.41
C GLN A 450 -14.61 23.11 10.24
N ASN A 451 -15.48 23.48 11.18
CA ASN A 451 -15.36 24.72 11.97
C ASN A 451 -14.29 24.70 13.09
N ASP A 452 -13.40 23.70 13.15
CA ASP A 452 -12.29 23.70 14.13
C ASP A 452 -11.09 24.47 13.57
N LEU A 453 -10.87 25.70 14.07
CA LEU A 453 -9.74 26.55 13.67
C LEU A 453 -8.37 25.88 13.85
N ASN A 454 -8.21 25.01 14.86
CA ASN A 454 -6.95 24.31 15.14
C ASN A 454 -6.75 23.05 14.27
N ARG A 455 -7.74 22.67 13.46
CA ARG A 455 -7.66 21.53 12.53
C ARG A 455 -8.15 21.88 11.12
N LYS A 456 -8.24 23.16 10.75
CA LYS A 456 -8.46 23.59 9.35
C LYS A 456 -7.41 23.04 8.39
N SER A 457 -6.20 22.85 8.89
CA SER A 457 -5.18 21.99 8.31
C SER A 457 -4.42 21.29 9.43
N PHE A 458 -3.90 20.10 9.15
CA PHE A 458 -3.21 19.30 10.15
C PHE A 458 -2.28 18.26 9.51
N LEU A 459 -1.27 17.83 10.28
CA LEU A 459 -0.37 16.75 9.92
C LEU A 459 -0.90 15.40 10.37
N ILE A 460 -0.59 14.37 9.58
CA ILE A 460 -0.81 12.95 9.87
C ILE A 460 0.48 12.15 9.71
N ASP A 461 0.44 10.87 10.08
CA ASP A 461 1.50 9.88 9.86
C ASP A 461 2.79 10.14 10.66
N LEU A 462 2.81 9.64 11.90
CA LEU A 462 3.99 9.69 12.78
C LEU A 462 4.82 8.39 12.73
N ASP A 463 4.63 7.52 11.73
CA ASP A 463 5.27 6.19 11.63
C ASP A 463 6.81 6.22 11.59
N VAL A 464 7.40 7.34 11.17
CA VAL A 464 8.86 7.56 11.11
C VAL A 464 9.33 8.71 11.99
N ALA A 465 8.43 9.26 12.81
CA ALA A 465 8.78 10.29 13.76
C ALA A 465 9.72 9.73 14.84
N ILE A 466 10.54 10.61 15.41
CA ILE A 466 11.47 10.24 16.48
C ILE A 466 11.41 11.26 17.61
N PRO A 467 11.79 10.86 18.84
CA PRO A 467 12.05 11.82 19.90
C PRO A 467 13.08 12.87 19.45
N TYR A 468 12.89 14.12 19.87
CA TYR A 468 13.75 15.25 19.56
C TYR A 468 13.88 16.20 20.76
N PRO A 469 15.10 16.61 21.16
CA PRO A 469 16.38 16.14 20.64
C PRO A 469 16.61 14.67 21.01
N THR A 470 17.24 13.91 20.11
CA THR A 470 17.68 12.53 20.39
C THR A 470 19.19 12.46 20.46
N SER A 471 19.71 11.68 21.41
CA SER A 471 21.14 11.33 21.49
C SER A 471 21.51 10.17 20.55
N ASN A 472 20.53 9.57 19.87
CA ASN A 472 20.75 8.46 18.95
C ASN A 472 21.00 8.96 17.53
N ASP A 473 22.26 9.23 17.20
CA ASP A 473 22.66 9.69 15.86
C ASP A 473 22.27 8.69 14.76
N GLN A 474 22.27 7.38 15.04
CA GLN A 474 21.82 6.38 14.07
C GLN A 474 20.33 6.54 13.73
N ALA A 475 19.49 6.92 14.69
CA ALA A 475 18.09 7.18 14.43
C ALA A 475 17.89 8.41 13.52
N ARG A 476 18.73 9.44 13.69
CA ARG A 476 18.72 10.65 12.84
C ARG A 476 19.27 10.39 11.44
N SER A 477 20.27 9.51 11.32
CA SER A 477 20.89 9.10 10.06
C SER A 477 20.13 7.99 9.33
N ALA A 478 19.23 7.27 10.02
CA ALA A 478 18.33 6.33 9.37
C ALA A 478 17.56 7.08 8.29
N ARG A 479 17.54 6.58 7.06
CA ARG A 479 16.89 7.30 5.98
C ARG A 479 15.37 7.25 6.20
N ALA A 480 14.72 8.41 6.30
CA ALA A 480 13.27 8.57 6.29
C ALA A 480 12.88 9.76 5.41
N GLY A 481 11.65 9.75 4.90
CA GLY A 481 11.10 10.81 4.07
C GLY A 481 10.79 10.36 2.64
N THR A 482 9.96 11.13 1.97
CA THR A 482 9.62 10.93 0.57
C THR A 482 10.66 11.61 -0.34
N LYS A 483 11.32 10.86 -1.23
CA LYS A 483 12.52 11.30 -1.98
C LYS A 483 12.39 12.66 -2.68
N VAL A 484 11.28 12.90 -3.39
CA VAL A 484 11.05 14.20 -4.05
C VAL A 484 11.00 15.40 -3.09
N PHE A 485 10.66 15.18 -1.82
CA PHE A 485 10.54 16.23 -0.81
C PHE A 485 11.76 16.35 0.09
N MET A 486 12.71 15.40 0.05
CA MET A 486 13.91 15.45 0.89
C MET A 486 14.74 16.71 0.70
N SER A 487 15.29 17.21 1.79
CA SER A 487 16.22 18.34 1.77
C SER A 487 17.51 18.01 1.03
N ILE A 488 18.21 19.05 0.56
CA ILE A 488 19.55 18.93 -0.05
C ILE A 488 20.52 18.22 0.90
N ASN A 489 20.44 18.51 2.20
CA ASN A 489 21.31 17.90 3.22
C ASN A 489 21.07 16.40 3.40
N LEU A 490 19.80 15.97 3.38
CA LEU A 490 19.47 14.55 3.45
C LEU A 490 19.89 13.80 2.19
N LEU A 491 19.78 14.43 1.02
CA LEU A 491 20.27 13.86 -0.24
C LEU A 491 21.80 13.73 -0.27
N ALA A 492 22.52 14.69 0.33
CA ALA A 492 23.98 14.66 0.46
C ALA A 492 24.49 13.57 1.43
N GLN A 493 23.63 13.07 2.33
CA GLN A 493 23.98 12.09 3.36
C GLN A 493 25.07 12.58 4.35
N GLU A 494 25.21 13.88 4.50
CA GLU A 494 26.24 14.50 5.35
C GLU A 494 25.79 14.67 6.80
N HIS A 495 24.47 14.83 7.03
CA HIS A 495 23.92 15.18 8.33
C HIS A 495 22.70 14.31 8.69
N GLY A 496 22.50 14.08 9.99
CA GLY A 496 21.27 13.49 10.50
C GLY A 496 20.08 14.45 10.37
N HIS A 497 18.89 13.90 10.11
CA HIS A 497 17.64 14.64 9.93
C HIS A 497 17.40 15.61 11.11
N SER A 498 17.01 16.85 10.80
CA SER A 498 16.62 17.91 11.73
C SER A 498 15.32 18.62 11.32
N PHE A 499 14.81 19.52 12.16
CA PHE A 499 13.62 20.32 11.84
C PHE A 499 13.79 21.19 10.58
N VAL A 500 15.02 21.58 10.24
CA VAL A 500 15.33 22.35 9.03
C VAL A 500 15.06 21.53 7.77
N ASP A 501 15.31 20.21 7.83
CA ASP A 501 15.03 19.31 6.71
C ASP A 501 13.51 19.15 6.47
N ASP A 502 12.72 19.07 7.54
CA ASP A 502 11.26 19.09 7.46
C ASP A 502 10.75 20.45 6.92
N LEU A 503 11.36 21.58 7.30
CA LEU A 503 11.02 22.90 6.78
C LEU A 503 11.35 23.07 5.29
N GLU A 504 12.50 22.56 4.83
CA GLU A 504 12.82 22.52 3.40
C GLU A 504 11.83 21.61 2.65
N SER A 505 11.37 20.52 3.28
CA SER A 505 10.34 19.64 2.70
C SER A 505 9.00 20.37 2.50
N PHE A 506 8.60 21.28 3.41
CA PHE A 506 7.43 22.15 3.21
C PHE A 506 7.57 23.06 1.99
N PHE A 507 8.78 23.58 1.72
CA PHE A 507 9.05 24.33 0.49
C PHE A 507 8.84 23.45 -0.75
N TRP A 508 9.40 22.24 -0.77
CA TRP A 508 9.23 21.33 -1.90
C TRP A 508 7.78 20.87 -2.09
N VAL A 509 7.01 20.72 -1.01
CA VAL A 509 5.56 20.46 -1.05
C VAL A 509 4.80 21.62 -1.70
N LEU A 510 5.10 22.87 -1.32
CA LEU A 510 4.50 24.06 -1.94
C LEU A 510 4.76 24.09 -3.45
N ILE A 511 6.03 23.91 -3.86
CA ILE A 511 6.44 23.90 -5.26
C ILE A 511 5.73 22.78 -6.04
N TRP A 512 5.68 21.58 -5.47
CA TRP A 512 5.04 20.44 -6.10
C TRP A 512 3.55 20.68 -6.35
N ILE A 513 2.84 21.23 -5.38
CA ILE A 513 1.41 21.56 -5.54
C ILE A 513 1.23 22.62 -6.62
N CYS A 514 2.03 23.69 -6.60
CA CYS A 514 1.89 24.78 -7.56
C CYS A 514 2.16 24.38 -9.01
N ILE A 515 2.97 23.35 -9.25
CA ILE A 515 3.35 22.89 -10.60
C ILE A 515 2.45 21.74 -11.08
N HIS A 516 2.02 20.85 -10.18
CA HIS A 516 1.30 19.63 -10.57
C HIS A 516 -0.20 19.69 -10.37
N TYR A 517 -0.71 20.68 -9.63
CA TYR A 517 -2.13 20.79 -9.31
C TYR A 517 -2.71 22.16 -9.73
N PRO A 518 -3.98 22.22 -10.15
CA PRO A 518 -4.87 21.08 -10.45
C PRO A 518 -4.31 20.22 -11.59
N LYS A 519 -4.51 18.89 -11.52
CA LYS A 519 -3.88 17.94 -12.46
C LYS A 519 -4.19 18.21 -13.93
N GLY A 520 -5.39 18.74 -14.22
CA GLY A 520 -5.82 19.08 -15.58
C GLY A 520 -5.01 20.21 -16.24
N ASP A 521 -4.37 21.05 -15.43
CA ASP A 521 -3.62 22.24 -15.88
C ASP A 521 -2.10 21.99 -15.90
N ARG A 522 -1.66 20.80 -15.52
CA ARG A 522 -0.24 20.44 -15.40
C ARG A 522 0.42 20.46 -16.78
N THR A 523 1.51 21.22 -16.90
CA THR A 523 2.44 21.10 -18.02
C THR A 523 3.44 19.97 -17.75
N ARG A 524 3.93 19.29 -18.80
CA ARG A 524 5.01 18.31 -18.62
C ARG A 524 6.24 19.04 -18.11
N SER A 525 6.69 18.72 -16.90
CA SER A 525 7.88 19.29 -16.28
C SER A 525 8.88 18.19 -15.94
N ASN A 526 10.18 18.50 -16.01
CA ASN A 526 11.23 17.53 -15.66
C ASN A 526 11.23 17.16 -14.17
N LEU A 527 10.52 17.92 -13.34
CA LEU A 527 10.34 17.69 -11.90
C LEU A 527 9.61 16.37 -11.60
N THR A 528 8.82 15.88 -12.56
CA THR A 528 8.06 14.64 -12.42
C THR A 528 8.99 13.42 -12.37
N GLY A 529 10.18 13.53 -12.95
CA GLY A 529 11.22 12.50 -12.96
C GLY A 529 12.13 12.52 -11.73
N TRP A 530 11.89 13.39 -10.73
CA TRP A 530 12.78 13.49 -9.56
C TRP A 530 12.93 12.20 -8.75
N ASN A 531 11.90 11.35 -8.74
CA ASN A 531 12.01 10.04 -8.12
C ASN A 531 12.99 9.11 -8.84
N GLU A 532 13.25 9.34 -10.12
CA GLU A 532 14.11 8.51 -10.97
C GLU A 532 15.57 8.96 -10.94
N LEU A 533 15.84 10.24 -10.65
CA LEU A 533 17.19 10.78 -10.54
C LEU A 533 17.96 10.13 -9.38
N ASP A 534 19.26 9.88 -9.53
CA ASP A 534 20.09 9.49 -8.38
C ASP A 534 20.18 10.63 -7.35
N LEU A 535 20.59 10.30 -6.12
CA LEU A 535 20.61 11.25 -5.01
C LEU A 535 21.51 12.45 -5.28
N GLU A 536 22.65 12.24 -5.94
CA GLU A 536 23.63 13.29 -6.22
C GLU A 536 23.09 14.26 -7.27
N THR A 537 22.54 13.74 -8.35
CA THR A 537 21.89 14.55 -9.38
C THR A 537 20.71 15.35 -8.83
N LEU A 538 19.86 14.72 -8.01
CA LEU A 538 18.71 15.40 -7.39
C LEU A 538 19.17 16.50 -6.42
N LYS A 539 20.22 16.25 -5.62
CA LYS A 539 20.83 17.24 -4.72
C LYS A 539 21.28 18.49 -5.48
N HIS A 540 22.05 18.31 -6.55
CA HIS A 540 22.53 19.43 -7.37
C HIS A 540 21.37 20.19 -8.00
N THR A 541 20.43 19.47 -8.60
CA THR A 541 19.21 20.06 -9.19
C THR A 541 18.45 20.93 -8.19
N LYS A 542 18.23 20.45 -6.96
CA LYS A 542 17.53 21.20 -5.92
C LYS A 542 18.30 22.44 -5.47
N ARG A 543 19.62 22.34 -5.34
CA ARG A 543 20.48 23.48 -4.99
C ARG A 543 20.40 24.60 -6.02
N ASP A 544 20.47 24.24 -7.30
CA ASP A 544 20.37 25.21 -8.40
C ASP A 544 18.98 25.88 -8.42
N LEU A 545 17.91 25.13 -8.17
CA LEU A 545 16.55 25.65 -8.15
C LEU A 545 16.24 26.53 -6.92
N LEU A 546 16.87 26.30 -5.78
CA LEU A 546 16.80 27.24 -4.64
C LEU A 546 17.53 28.55 -4.96
N ALA A 547 18.61 28.51 -5.74
CA ALA A 547 19.33 29.70 -6.18
C ALA A 547 18.58 30.47 -7.29
N HIS A 548 17.76 29.77 -8.08
CA HIS A 548 17.00 30.32 -9.21
C HIS A 548 15.50 29.98 -9.14
N PRO A 549 14.76 30.50 -8.14
CA PRO A 549 13.35 30.17 -7.93
C PRO A 549 12.42 30.56 -9.10
N ASP A 550 12.82 31.51 -9.96
CA ASP A 550 12.08 31.87 -11.18
C ASP A 550 11.82 30.63 -12.07
N GLU A 551 12.78 29.71 -12.16
CA GLU A 551 12.67 28.47 -12.95
C GLU A 551 11.60 27.51 -12.42
N LEU A 552 11.19 27.67 -11.15
CA LEU A 552 10.09 26.94 -10.53
C LEU A 552 8.78 27.67 -10.78
N THR A 553 8.73 28.97 -10.53
CA THR A 553 7.49 29.76 -10.63
C THR A 553 6.98 29.88 -12.07
N ASP A 554 7.89 29.87 -13.07
CA ASP A 554 7.53 29.85 -14.49
C ASP A 554 6.74 28.59 -14.90
N LYS A 555 6.82 27.51 -14.10
CA LYS A 555 6.16 26.23 -14.35
C LYS A 555 4.83 26.10 -13.61
N PHE A 556 4.39 27.12 -12.88
CA PHE A 556 3.15 27.07 -12.11
C PHE A 556 1.93 26.86 -13.01
N THR A 557 0.96 26.11 -12.51
CA THR A 557 -0.32 25.93 -13.20
C THR A 557 -1.10 27.24 -13.24
N GLN A 558 -2.15 27.27 -14.06
CA GLN A 558 -2.99 28.46 -14.24
C GLN A 558 -3.54 29.02 -12.93
N LEU A 559 -3.81 28.14 -11.95
CA LEU A 559 -4.31 28.53 -10.64
C LEU A 559 -3.33 29.41 -9.85
N TYR A 560 -2.02 29.24 -10.06
CA TYR A 560 -0.98 29.84 -9.23
C TYR A 560 -0.10 30.86 -9.96
N LYS A 561 0.07 30.71 -11.29
CA LYS A 561 1.06 31.48 -12.07
C LYS A 561 0.84 32.99 -12.10
N GLU A 562 -0.40 33.46 -11.94
CA GLU A 562 -0.72 34.91 -11.97
C GLU A 562 -0.62 35.56 -10.57
N SER A 563 -0.37 34.76 -9.53
CA SER A 563 -0.36 35.23 -8.15
C SER A 563 1.00 35.83 -7.78
N LYS A 564 1.16 37.14 -8.00
CA LYS A 564 2.39 37.87 -7.59
C LYS A 564 2.73 37.72 -6.10
N PRO A 565 1.77 37.76 -5.16
CA PRO A 565 2.10 37.55 -3.75
C PRO A 565 2.62 36.13 -3.47
N LEU A 566 2.06 35.11 -4.11
CA LEU A 566 2.54 33.72 -3.98
C LEU A 566 3.94 33.56 -4.55
N ILE A 567 4.21 34.10 -5.75
CA ILE A 567 5.53 34.08 -6.37
C ILE A 567 6.56 34.76 -5.44
N THR A 568 6.23 35.93 -4.91
CA THR A 568 7.10 36.63 -3.94
C THR A 568 7.37 35.76 -2.71
N CYS A 569 6.34 35.09 -2.19
CA CYS A 569 6.48 34.18 -1.06
C CYS A 569 7.44 33.03 -1.35
N VAL A 570 7.36 32.44 -2.55
CA VAL A 570 8.24 31.35 -2.99
C VAL A 570 9.69 31.82 -3.05
N HIS A 571 9.95 33.01 -3.59
CA HIS A 571 11.29 33.57 -3.67
C HIS A 571 11.90 33.83 -2.29
N GLU A 572 11.14 34.43 -1.37
CA GLU A 572 11.64 34.67 -0.01
C GLU A 572 11.85 33.35 0.75
N PHE A 573 10.97 32.35 0.57
CA PHE A 573 11.16 31.03 1.19
C PHE A 573 12.41 30.34 0.63
N ALA A 574 12.60 30.35 -0.69
CA ALA A 574 13.81 29.80 -1.33
C ALA A 574 15.09 30.48 -0.82
N LYS A 575 15.05 31.80 -0.63
CA LYS A 575 16.18 32.57 -0.08
C LYS A 575 16.54 32.17 1.35
N ILE A 576 15.54 31.93 2.21
CA ILE A 576 15.79 31.44 3.57
C ILE A 576 16.41 30.04 3.53
N MET A 577 15.81 29.11 2.78
CA MET A 577 16.28 27.72 2.70
C MET A 577 17.62 27.57 1.97
N GLY A 578 17.93 28.47 1.04
CA GLY A 578 19.18 28.50 0.29
C GLY A 578 20.36 29.15 1.02
N HIS A 579 20.16 29.66 2.24
CA HIS A 579 21.23 30.28 3.02
C HIS A 579 22.18 29.22 3.59
N ASP A 580 23.49 29.39 3.40
CA ASP A 580 24.52 28.40 3.78
C ASP A 580 24.46 27.97 5.26
N TYR A 581 24.06 28.90 6.14
CA TYR A 581 24.02 28.69 7.60
C TYR A 581 22.61 28.45 8.15
N VAL A 582 21.61 28.15 7.30
CA VAL A 582 20.21 27.94 7.75
C VAL A 582 20.08 26.86 8.83
N ARG A 583 20.98 25.87 8.86
CA ARG A 583 20.99 24.81 9.89
C ARG A 583 21.47 25.27 11.26
N GLU A 584 22.18 26.40 11.32
CA GLU A 584 22.68 26.99 12.56
C GLU A 584 21.65 27.94 13.18
N GLU A 585 20.55 28.24 12.48
CA GLU A 585 19.50 29.10 13.01
C GLU A 585 18.71 28.44 14.15
N GLU A 586 18.41 29.25 15.16
CA GLU A 586 17.51 28.87 16.24
C GLU A 586 16.12 28.55 15.69
N SER A 587 15.55 27.43 16.14
CA SER A 587 14.27 26.93 15.63
C SER A 587 13.16 27.99 15.62
N GLU A 588 12.99 28.71 16.74
CA GLU A 588 11.97 29.76 16.90
C GLU A 588 12.09 30.87 15.85
N THR A 589 13.32 31.29 15.55
CA THR A 589 13.61 32.32 14.55
C THR A 589 13.23 31.84 13.16
N LEU A 590 13.65 30.63 12.78
CA LEU A 590 13.42 30.08 11.45
C LEU A 590 11.93 29.85 11.18
N TYR A 591 11.19 29.29 12.16
CA TYR A 591 9.73 29.16 12.05
C TYR A 591 9.06 30.51 11.89
N TYR A 592 9.45 31.52 12.67
CA TYR A 592 8.88 32.86 12.59
C TYR A 592 9.07 33.46 11.19
N GLN A 593 10.28 33.42 10.64
CA GLN A 593 10.56 33.96 9.30
C GLN A 593 9.68 33.32 8.22
N ILE A 594 9.55 31.99 8.22
CA ILE A 594 8.75 31.26 7.23
C ILE A 594 7.26 31.55 7.40
N LEU A 595 6.75 31.56 8.63
CA LEU A 595 5.35 31.86 8.90
C LEU A 595 4.99 33.31 8.51
N ASP A 596 5.89 34.26 8.77
CA ASP A 596 5.69 35.67 8.44
C ASP A 596 5.54 35.90 6.93
N ILE A 597 6.40 35.29 6.10
CA ILE A 597 6.29 35.41 4.63
C ILE A 597 4.98 34.82 4.09
N LEU A 598 4.53 33.68 4.65
CA LEU A 598 3.25 33.06 4.28
C LEU A 598 2.08 33.98 4.64
N GLN A 599 2.08 34.55 5.85
CA GLN A 599 1.03 35.44 6.34
C GLN A 599 0.97 36.75 5.54
N GLN A 600 2.12 37.33 5.19
CA GLN A 600 2.18 38.52 4.35
C GLN A 600 1.59 38.27 2.96
N ALA A 601 1.90 37.12 2.34
CA ALA A 601 1.37 36.74 1.05
C ALA A 601 -0.16 36.51 1.09
N GLN A 602 -0.65 35.81 2.12
CA GLN A 602 -2.09 35.63 2.35
C GLN A 602 -2.83 36.97 2.45
N LYS A 603 -2.32 37.90 3.26
CA LYS A 603 -2.94 39.22 3.46
C LYS A 603 -3.09 39.97 2.13
N LYS A 604 -2.02 40.01 1.32
CA LYS A 604 -2.04 40.67 0.00
C LYS A 604 -3.05 40.03 -0.94
N LEU A 605 -3.12 38.70 -0.98
CA LEU A 605 -4.08 37.98 -1.82
C LEU A 605 -5.54 38.25 -1.42
N ILE A 606 -5.82 38.30 -0.12
CA ILE A 606 -7.16 38.62 0.39
C ILE A 606 -7.55 40.05 0.01
N GLU A 607 -6.62 40.99 0.06
CA GLU A 607 -6.84 42.38 -0.37
C GLU A 607 -7.13 42.47 -1.87
N GLU A 608 -6.37 41.75 -2.71
CA GLU A 608 -6.59 41.67 -4.17
C GLU A 608 -7.97 41.07 -4.52
N GLN A 609 -8.38 39.99 -3.84
CA GLN A 609 -9.69 39.37 -4.02
C GLN A 609 -10.84 40.32 -3.65
N LYS A 610 -10.71 41.06 -2.55
CA LYS A 610 -11.71 42.07 -2.14
C LYS A 610 -11.85 43.18 -3.17
N LEU A 611 -10.73 43.66 -3.72
CA LEU A 611 -10.72 44.73 -4.72
C LEU A 611 -11.37 44.29 -6.04
N ASN A 612 -11.10 43.05 -6.49
CA ASN A 612 -11.71 42.51 -7.71
C ASN A 612 -13.22 42.30 -7.56
N ASN A 613 -13.67 41.82 -6.39
CA ASN A 613 -15.10 41.67 -6.09
C ASN A 613 -15.87 43.02 -6.03
N HIS A 614 -15.18 44.12 -5.75
CA HIS A 614 -15.78 45.47 -5.78
C HIS A 614 -15.81 46.08 -7.20
N LYS A 615 -15.00 45.60 -8.14
CA LYS A 615 -15.00 46.05 -9.55
C LYS A 615 -16.01 45.31 -10.42
N CYS A 616 -16.48 44.13 -10.00
CA CYS A 616 -17.48 43.33 -10.71
C CYS A 616 -18.92 43.54 -10.21
N LYS A 617 -19.12 44.37 -9.18
CA LYS A 617 -20.42 44.91 -8.79
C LYS A 617 -20.55 46.34 -9.32
#